data_AF-A0A9X1QGL7-F1
#
_entry.id   AF-A0A9X1QGL7-F1
#
_cell.length_a   1.000
_cell.length_b   1.000
_cell.length_c   1.000
_cell.angle_alpha   90.00
_cell.angle_beta   90.00
_cell.angle_gamma   90.00
#
_symmetry.space_group_name_H-M   'P 1'
#
loop_
_entity.id
_entity.type
_entity.pdbx_description
1 polymer ?
#
loop_
_entity_poly.entity_id
_entity_poly.type
_entity_poly.pdbx_seq_one_letter_code
_entity_poly.pdbx_strand_id
1 'polypeptide(L)' 'MKQYDQLQSEIQITLEKIARANASIARHNAQDNPDELAVNQFSDFKRQLTEHLLELLAEMDIRVSLAA' A
#
# COMPACT_ATOMS: atom_id res chain seq x y z
N MET A 1 -17.70 14.84 7.67
CA MET A 1 -17.37 13.40 7.63
C MET A 1 -16.31 13.15 8.68
N LYS A 2 -16.47 12.13 9.53
CA LYS A 2 -15.64 11.97 10.72
C LYS A 2 -14.23 11.60 10.26
N GLN A 3 -13.22 12.20 10.85
CA GLN A 3 -11.80 12.04 10.52
C GLN A 3 -11.33 10.57 10.47
N TYR A 4 -12.07 9.67 11.14
CA TYR A 4 -11.89 8.22 11.08
C TYR A 4 -12.29 7.61 9.71
N ASP A 5 -13.39 8.06 9.11
CA ASP A 5 -13.86 7.61 7.80
C ASP A 5 -12.83 7.95 6.70
N GLN A 6 -12.14 9.08 6.86
CA GLN A 6 -11.06 9.50 5.97
C GLN A 6 -9.84 8.58 6.10
N LEU A 7 -9.41 8.28 7.32
CA LEU A 7 -8.27 7.40 7.58
C LEU A 7 -8.54 5.98 7.06
N GLN A 8 -9.75 5.45 7.30
CA GLN A 8 -10.16 4.15 6.79
C GLN A 8 -10.18 4.11 5.25
N SER A 9 -10.68 5.16 4.61
CA SER A 9 -10.65 5.29 3.14
C SER A 9 -9.22 5.32 2.61
N GLU A 10 -8.31 6.04 3.28
CA GLU A 10 -6.92 6.14 2.88
C GLU A 10 -6.17 4.81 3.03
N ILE A 11 -6.42 4.06 4.11
CA ILE A 11 -5.93 2.70 4.31
C ILE A 11 -6.40 1.79 3.16
N GLN A 12 -7.69 1.84 2.82
CA GLN A 12 -8.25 1.02 1.74
C GLN A 12 -7.62 1.36 0.38
N ILE A 13 -7.50 2.64 0.04
CA ILE A 13 -6.85 3.10 -1.19
C ILE A 13 -5.38 2.64 -1.24
N THR A 14 -4.68 2.69 -0.11
CA THR A 14 -3.27 2.28 -0.03
C THR A 14 -3.12 0.77 -0.28
N LEU A 15 -4.00 -0.05 0.32
CA LEU A 15 -4.06 -1.48 0.05
C LEU A 15 -4.35 -1.79 -1.42
N GLU A 16 -5.27 -1.08 -2.07
CA GLU A 16 -5.55 -1.24 -3.49
C GLU A 16 -4.33 -0.91 -4.37
N LYS A 17 -3.58 0.14 -4.02
CA LYS A 17 -2.34 0.49 -4.73
C LYS A 17 -1.27 -0.61 -4.57
N ILE A 18 -1.13 -1.18 -3.38
CA ILE A 18 -0.22 -2.31 -3.13
C ILE A 18 -0.62 -3.53 -3.97
N ALA A 19 -1.92 -3.84 -4.04
CA ALA A 19 -2.42 -4.94 -4.86
C ALA A 19 -2.10 -4.73 -6.35
N ARG A 20 -2.25 -3.51 -6.87
CA ARG A 20 -1.89 -3.16 -8.25
C ARG A 20 -0.38 -3.29 -8.49
N ALA A 21 0.47 -2.82 -7.55
CA ALA A 21 1.92 -2.96 -7.65
C ALA A 21 2.34 -4.45 -7.70
N ASN A 22 1.76 -5.30 -6.85
CA ASN A 22 1.99 -6.75 -6.90
C ASN A 22 1.59 -7.36 -8.25
N ALA A 23 0.45 -6.96 -8.81
CA ALA A 23 0.01 -7.43 -10.12
C ALA A 23 0.95 -7.00 -11.25
N SER A 24 1.50 -5.78 -11.19
CA SER A 24 2.51 -5.31 -12.14
C SER A 24 3.81 -6.11 -12.02
N ILE A 25 4.32 -6.32 -10.80
CA ILE A 25 5.51 -7.15 -10.56
C ILE A 25 5.33 -8.55 -11.14
N ALA A 26 4.19 -9.20 -10.84
CA ALA A 26 3.89 -10.53 -11.36
C ALA A 26 3.84 -10.55 -12.89
N ARG A 27 3.24 -9.53 -13.50
CA ARG A 27 3.16 -9.40 -14.97
C ARG A 27 4.54 -9.27 -15.61
N HIS A 28 5.40 -8.39 -15.09
CA HIS A 28 6.74 -8.17 -15.65
C HIS A 28 7.66 -9.37 -15.43
N ASN A 29 7.52 -10.08 -14.31
CA ASN A 29 8.27 -11.33 -14.06
C ASN A 29 7.83 -12.49 -14.96
N ALA A 30 6.57 -12.52 -15.40
CA ALA A 30 6.02 -13.62 -16.21
C ALA A 30 6.26 -13.47 -17.72
N GLN A 31 6.96 -12.42 -18.17
CA GLN A 31 7.31 -12.22 -19.58
C GLN A 31 8.43 -13.18 -20.01
N ASP A 32 8.46 -13.53 -21.30
CA ASP A 32 9.53 -14.39 -21.87
C ASP A 32 10.93 -13.79 -21.66
N ASN A 33 11.02 -12.46 -21.59
CA ASN A 33 12.18 -11.72 -21.13
C ASN A 33 11.76 -10.77 -20.00
N PRO A 34 11.97 -11.15 -18.72
CA PRO A 34 11.54 -10.35 -17.59
C PRO A 34 12.12 -8.93 -17.59
N ASP A 35 11.26 -7.94 -17.36
CA ASP A 35 11.69 -6.55 -17.18
C ASP A 35 12.12 -6.32 -15.73
N GLU A 36 13.37 -6.65 -15.43
CA GLU A 36 13.96 -6.52 -14.09
C GLU A 36 13.94 -5.07 -13.57
N LEU A 37 14.08 -4.09 -14.46
CA LEU A 37 14.03 -2.67 -14.07
C LEU A 37 12.64 -2.31 -13.59
N ALA A 38 11.60 -2.66 -14.35
CA ALA A 38 10.21 -2.42 -13.94
C ALA A 38 9.88 -3.16 -12.64
N VAL A 39 10.33 -4.41 -12.49
CA VAL A 39 10.14 -5.19 -11.25
C VAL A 39 10.75 -4.49 -10.04
N ASN A 40 11.98 -3.97 -10.17
CA ASN A 40 12.64 -3.24 -9.09
C ASN A 40 11.90 -1.93 -8.77
N GLN A 41 11.48 -1.18 -9.78
CA GLN A 41 10.71 0.06 -9.59
C GLN A 41 9.37 -0.18 -8.88
N PHE A 42 8.61 -1.20 -9.30
CA PHE A 42 7.36 -1.54 -8.62
C PHE A 42 7.58 -2.12 -7.22
N SER A 43 8.70 -2.79 -6.98
CA SER A 43 9.07 -3.30 -5.65
C SER A 43 9.41 -2.16 -4.68
N ASP A 44 10.17 -1.16 -5.14
CA ASP A 44 10.44 0.06 -4.36
C ASP A 44 9.16 0.85 -4.08
N PHE A 45 8.30 1.01 -5.09
CA PHE A 45 7.01 1.68 -4.90
C PHE A 45 6.11 0.93 -3.91
N LYS A 46 6.06 -0.41 -3.99
CA LYS A 46 5.35 -1.25 -3.02
C LYS A 46 5.88 -1.06 -1.61
N ARG A 47 7.21 -0.97 -1.43
CA ARG A 47 7.84 -0.74 -0.13
C ARG A 47 7.37 0.59 0.46
N GLN A 48 7.42 1.67 -0.30
CA GLN A 48 6.95 2.99 0.14
C GLN A 48 5.47 2.98 0.55
N LEU A 49 4.61 2.31 -0.24
CA LEU A 49 3.20 2.16 0.12
C LEU A 49 2.99 1.34 1.39
N THR A 50 3.85 0.35 1.64
CA THR A 50 3.79 -0.48 2.85
C THR A 50 4.21 0.32 4.08
N GLU A 51 5.24 1.14 3.96
CA GLU A 51 5.66 2.09 5.00
C GLU A 51 4.52 3.07 5.34
N HIS A 52 3.93 3.70 4.31
CA HIS A 52 2.76 4.59 4.48
C HIS A 52 1.57 3.89 5.15
N LEU A 53 1.27 2.66 4.76
CA LEU A 53 0.18 1.87 5.36
C LEU A 53 0.41 1.63 6.86
N LEU A 54 1.65 1.34 7.26
CA LEU A 54 1.97 1.13 8.68
C LEU A 54 1.77 2.41 9.50
N GLU A 55 2.10 3.57 8.95
CA GLU A 55 1.85 4.87 9.57
C GLU A 55 0.34 5.13 9.77
N LEU A 56 -0.47 4.90 8.74
CA LEU A 56 -1.93 5.05 8.81
C LEU A 56 -2.56 4.10 9.84
N LEU A 57 -2.09 2.85 9.90
CA LEU A 57 -2.58 1.86 10.87
C LEU A 57 -2.22 2.25 12.31
N ALA A 58 -1.00 2.75 12.54
CA ALA A 58 -0.59 3.26 13.84
C ALA A 58 -1.46 4.45 14.29
N GLU A 59 -1.79 5.36 13.38
CA GLU A 59 -2.69 6.48 13.67
C GLU A 59 -4.11 5.98 14.03
N MET A 60 -4.59 4.95 13.35
CA MET A 60 -5.91 4.37 13.62
C MET A 60 -5.96 3.73 15.02
N ASP A 61 -4.93 3.00 15.42
CA ASP A 61 -4.82 2.35 16.73
C ASP A 61 -4.78 3.37 17.89
N ILE A 62 -4.02 4.46 17.73
CA ILE A 62 -3.98 5.58 18.69
C ILE A 62 -5.37 6.19 18.87
N ARG A 63 -6.11 6.41 17.77
CA ARG A 63 -7.46 7.01 17.83
C ARG A 63 -8.49 6.09 18.47
N VAL A 64 -8.40 4.77 18.25
CA VAL A 64 -9.26 3.78 18.92
C VAL A 64 -8.99 3.79 20.43
N SER A 65 -7.72 3.84 20.83
CA SER A 65 -7.31 3.86 22.24
C SER A 65 -7.78 5.14 22.98
N LEU A 66 -7.80 6.29 22.31
CA LEU A 66 -8.31 7.55 22.90
C LEU A 66 -9.84 7.60 22.99
N ALA A 67 -10.54 6.77 22.23
CA ALA A 67 -12.01 6.71 22.20
C ALA A 67 -12.61 5.66 23.14
N ALA A 68 -11.78 4.77 23.71
CA ALA A 68 -12.15 3.72 24.67
C ALA A 68 -12.10 4.22 26.11
#